data_AF-A0A2S8G3J7-F1
#
_entry.id   AF-A0A2S8G3J7-F1
#
_cell.length_a   1.000
_cell.length_b   1.000
_cell.length_c   1.000
_cell.angle_alpha   90.00
_cell.angle_beta   90.00
_cell.angle_gamma   90.00
#
_symmetry.space_group_name_H-M   'P 1'
#
loop_
_entity.id
_entity.type
_entity.pdbx_description
1 polymer ?
#
loop_
_entity_poly.entity_id
_entity_poly.type
_entity_poly.pdbx_seq_one_letter_code
_entity_poly.pdbx_strand_id
1 'polypeptide(L)'
;MSEELGDQIYDLQMQAYNLPTGDTQLRLYEEALRLAEQTRDLDIIFEARIFVAGAAGFSGHEEKAMAALGWCLATFEKNEDRLQEHAFDLLWAFKNFLSSIGDLPQVSQEQFDQLLAQMESLYKRFGYNMRTVHFVRMYFGIMIGNRAMSMESHAKYVAIPRDEMAHCLACEADAEMSYYSFLGDPKTAIKVVSKILSGKQSCAHIPHRTFSGILRPLAMLQRYDEADNYQKRGYRLIRTNRDFLDLVGEQIAYLLHRGKTVAAIRMFERHLAWGLETHELSARFIFYTASKHLFTALPRRKPTRKLSLPTSFPLYEESSEYDVAQLIDWLERETSSLAVTFDRRNGNDYFSNELPTRLKY
;
A
#
# COMPACT_ATOMS: atom_id res chain seq x y z
N MET A 1 -10.40 28.36 -28.51
CA MET A 1 -9.39 28.33 -27.44
C MET A 1 -9.87 27.50 -26.25
N SER A 2 -11.09 27.69 -25.73
CA SER A 2 -11.60 26.83 -24.64
C SER A 2 -11.86 25.37 -25.08
N GLU A 3 -12.39 25.17 -26.29
CA GLU A 3 -12.70 23.84 -26.84
C GLU A 3 -11.42 23.02 -27.09
N GLU A 4 -10.41 23.65 -27.71
CA GLU A 4 -9.09 23.03 -27.95
C GLU A 4 -8.33 22.69 -26.65
N LEU A 5 -8.49 23.50 -25.59
CA LEU A 5 -7.93 23.17 -24.27
C LEU A 5 -8.69 22.02 -23.60
N GLY A 6 -10.01 21.95 -23.76
CA GLY A 6 -10.83 20.85 -23.26
C GLY A 6 -10.43 19.50 -23.86
N ASP A 7 -10.26 19.45 -25.19
CA ASP A 7 -9.81 18.25 -25.90
C ASP A 7 -8.41 17.80 -25.43
N GLN A 8 -7.47 18.74 -25.24
CA GLN A 8 -6.13 18.43 -24.74
C GLN A 8 -6.15 17.88 -23.31
N ILE A 9 -6.98 18.44 -22.42
CA ILE A 9 -7.14 17.95 -21.05
C ILE A 9 -7.67 16.51 -21.09
N TYR A 10 -8.72 16.26 -21.87
CA TYR A 10 -9.32 14.93 -22.02
C TYR A 10 -8.32 13.91 -22.59
N ASP A 11 -7.58 14.27 -23.64
CA ASP A 11 -6.58 13.40 -24.25
C ASP A 11 -5.46 13.03 -23.26
N LEU A 12 -4.98 13.97 -22.45
CA LEU A 12 -3.99 13.69 -21.41
C LEU A 12 -4.55 12.76 -20.33
N GLN A 13 -5.78 13.01 -19.86
CA GLN A 13 -6.44 12.16 -18.87
C GLN A 13 -6.67 10.74 -19.41
N MET A 14 -7.07 10.60 -20.66
CA MET A 14 -7.25 9.30 -21.32
C MET A 14 -5.93 8.57 -21.54
N GLN A 15 -4.86 9.28 -21.92
CA GLN A 15 -3.52 8.71 -21.99
C GLN A 15 -3.07 8.20 -20.62
N ALA A 16 -3.25 9.01 -19.58
CA ALA A 16 -2.92 8.64 -18.20
C ALA A 16 -3.72 7.41 -17.72
N TYR A 17 -5.01 7.36 -18.01
CA TYR A 17 -5.90 6.25 -17.65
C TYR A 17 -5.43 4.91 -18.24
N ASN A 18 -4.84 4.93 -19.43
CA ASN A 18 -4.35 3.72 -20.12
C ASN A 18 -2.94 3.29 -19.69
N LEU A 19 -2.27 4.06 -18.83
CA LEU A 19 -0.98 3.69 -18.27
C LEU A 19 -1.14 2.88 -16.98
N PRO A 20 -0.16 2.00 -16.67
CA PRO A 20 -0.03 1.47 -15.32
C PRO A 20 0.12 2.62 -14.31
N THR A 21 -0.41 2.40 -13.11
CA THR A 21 -0.16 3.24 -11.94
C THR A 21 1.34 3.53 -11.77
N GLY A 22 1.67 4.77 -11.44
CA GLY A 22 3.03 5.20 -11.15
C GLY A 22 3.33 6.64 -11.60
N ASP A 23 4.58 7.07 -11.45
CA ASP A 23 5.00 8.46 -11.69
C ASP A 23 4.66 8.98 -13.09
N THR A 24 4.70 8.13 -14.11
CA THR A 24 4.39 8.55 -15.49
C THR A 24 2.90 8.88 -15.66
N GLN A 25 2.02 8.08 -15.07
CA GLN A 25 0.58 8.37 -15.05
C GLN A 25 0.31 9.67 -14.26
N LEU A 26 0.92 9.81 -13.07
CA LEU A 26 0.76 11.01 -12.24
C LEU A 26 1.17 12.28 -12.99
N ARG A 27 2.33 12.27 -13.67
CA ARG A 27 2.80 13.44 -14.44
C ARG A 27 1.82 13.88 -15.53
N LEU A 28 1.15 12.95 -16.20
CA LEU A 28 0.14 13.29 -17.21
C LEU A 28 -1.11 13.91 -16.57
N TYR A 29 -1.56 13.41 -15.42
CA TYR A 29 -2.65 14.04 -14.68
C TYR A 29 -2.27 15.42 -14.12
N GLU A 30 -1.03 15.63 -13.69
CA GLU A 30 -0.52 16.95 -13.28
C GLU A 30 -0.45 17.93 -14.47
N GLU A 31 -0.07 17.45 -15.66
CA GLU A 31 -0.13 18.25 -16.90
C GLU A 31 -1.57 18.66 -17.22
N ALA A 32 -2.50 17.69 -17.21
CA ALA A 32 -3.92 17.94 -17.44
C ALA A 32 -4.49 18.95 -16.43
N LEU A 33 -4.12 18.83 -15.15
CA LEU A 33 -4.50 19.79 -14.12
C LEU A 33 -3.98 21.21 -14.42
N ARG A 34 -2.74 21.34 -14.87
CA ARG A 34 -2.17 22.66 -15.22
C ARG A 34 -2.93 23.31 -16.39
N LEU A 35 -3.41 22.53 -17.36
CA LEU A 35 -4.25 23.02 -18.44
C LEU A 35 -5.66 23.36 -17.93
N ALA A 36 -6.24 22.53 -17.07
CA ALA A 36 -7.53 22.78 -16.42
C ALA A 36 -7.51 24.11 -15.64
N GLU A 37 -6.45 24.40 -14.89
CA GLU A 37 -6.35 25.66 -14.13
C GLU A 37 -6.34 26.91 -15.03
N GLN A 38 -5.93 26.79 -16.30
CA GLN A 38 -5.97 27.88 -17.27
C GLN A 38 -7.38 28.18 -17.78
N THR A 39 -8.28 27.19 -17.79
CA THR A 39 -9.67 27.39 -18.21
C THR A 39 -10.44 28.27 -17.22
N ARG A 40 -10.01 28.27 -15.94
CA ARG A 40 -10.72 28.87 -14.79
C ARG A 40 -12.13 28.30 -14.60
N ASP A 41 -12.41 27.15 -15.19
CA ASP A 41 -13.66 26.42 -15.02
C ASP A 41 -13.54 25.51 -13.80
N LEU A 42 -14.44 25.69 -12.83
CA LEU A 42 -14.38 24.97 -11.57
C LEU A 42 -14.60 23.47 -11.78
N ASP A 43 -15.51 23.07 -12.66
CA ASP A 43 -15.86 21.65 -12.85
C ASP A 43 -14.68 20.89 -13.45
N ILE A 44 -14.05 21.47 -14.48
CA ILE A 44 -12.84 20.91 -15.13
C ILE A 44 -11.67 20.84 -14.14
N ILE A 45 -11.45 21.89 -13.35
CA ILE A 45 -10.37 21.90 -12.32
C ILE A 45 -10.66 20.86 -11.24
N PHE A 46 -11.92 20.73 -10.83
CA PHE A 46 -12.34 19.81 -9.78
C PHE A 46 -12.10 18.36 -10.19
N GLU A 47 -12.57 17.97 -11.37
CA GLU A 47 -12.35 16.64 -11.93
C GLU A 47 -10.85 16.33 -12.08
N ALA A 48 -10.08 17.25 -12.66
CA ALA A 48 -8.64 17.06 -12.85
C ALA A 48 -7.90 16.86 -11.50
N ARG A 49 -8.31 17.56 -10.44
CA ARG A 49 -7.74 17.37 -9.09
C ARG A 49 -8.12 16.04 -8.46
N ILE A 50 -9.30 15.49 -8.73
CA ILE A 50 -9.66 14.13 -8.29
C ILE A 50 -8.72 13.10 -8.93
N PHE A 51 -8.45 13.22 -10.23
CA PHE A 51 -7.51 12.31 -10.91
C PHE A 51 -6.09 12.41 -10.35
N VAL A 52 -5.59 13.61 -10.08
CA VAL A 52 -4.31 13.81 -9.39
C VAL A 52 -4.33 13.17 -8.02
N ALA A 53 -5.39 13.37 -7.22
CA ALA A 53 -5.51 12.77 -5.89
C ALA A 53 -5.43 11.24 -5.93
N GLY A 54 -6.15 10.62 -6.86
CA GLY A 54 -6.12 9.17 -7.07
C GLY A 54 -4.75 8.67 -7.49
N ALA A 55 -4.17 9.23 -8.55
CA ALA A 55 -2.89 8.77 -9.08
C ALA A 55 -1.73 8.98 -8.10
N ALA A 56 -1.71 10.12 -7.39
CA ALA A 56 -0.69 10.41 -6.39
C ALA A 56 -0.74 9.42 -5.22
N GLY A 57 -1.94 9.08 -4.74
CA GLY A 57 -2.11 8.14 -3.63
C GLY A 57 -1.67 6.71 -3.96
N PHE A 58 -1.78 6.29 -5.22
CA PHE A 58 -1.33 4.96 -5.65
C PHE A 58 0.14 4.91 -6.13
N SER A 59 0.86 6.04 -6.14
CA SER A 59 2.26 6.12 -6.59
C SER A 59 3.22 6.60 -5.49
N GLY A 60 2.77 6.63 -4.23
CA GLY A 60 3.59 7.06 -3.09
C GLY A 60 3.79 8.58 -2.98
N HIS A 61 2.96 9.40 -3.63
CA HIS A 61 3.00 10.86 -3.48
C HIS A 61 1.86 11.33 -2.58
N GLU A 62 1.77 10.79 -1.36
CA GLU A 62 0.59 10.98 -0.52
C GLU A 62 0.42 12.42 -0.05
N GLU A 63 1.48 13.22 0.01
CA GLU A 63 1.38 14.67 0.27
C GLU A 63 0.62 15.38 -0.85
N LYS A 64 0.85 14.99 -2.12
CA LYS A 64 0.10 15.52 -3.26
C LYS A 64 -1.34 15.03 -3.24
N ALA A 65 -1.55 13.75 -2.92
CA ALA A 65 -2.89 13.18 -2.79
C ALA A 65 -3.71 13.92 -1.73
N MET A 66 -3.12 14.13 -0.56
CA MET A 66 -3.73 14.84 0.57
C MET A 66 -4.04 16.31 0.20
N ALA A 67 -3.12 17.00 -0.45
CA ALA A 67 -3.33 18.39 -0.87
C ALA A 67 -4.45 18.52 -1.91
N ALA A 68 -4.45 17.66 -2.94
CA ALA A 68 -5.48 17.65 -3.98
C ALA A 68 -6.85 17.29 -3.41
N LEU A 69 -6.93 16.23 -2.60
CA LEU A 69 -8.17 15.76 -2.00
C LEU A 69 -8.72 16.77 -0.96
N GLY A 70 -7.87 17.35 -0.13
CA GLY A 70 -8.26 18.38 0.83
C GLY A 70 -8.87 19.60 0.15
N TRP A 71 -8.29 20.04 -0.98
CA TRP A 71 -8.88 21.08 -1.81
C TRP A 71 -10.24 20.64 -2.37
N CYS A 72 -10.37 19.42 -2.88
CA CYS A 72 -11.63 18.92 -3.43
C CYS A 72 -12.73 18.86 -2.36
N LEU A 73 -12.46 18.32 -1.18
CA LEU A 73 -13.42 18.25 -0.08
C LEU A 73 -13.89 19.64 0.36
N ALA A 74 -12.96 20.58 0.56
CA ALA A 74 -13.30 21.95 0.94
C ALA A 74 -14.04 22.73 -0.17
N THR A 75 -13.74 22.45 -1.44
CA THR A 75 -14.42 23.07 -2.59
C THR A 75 -15.82 22.52 -2.76
N PHE A 76 -15.98 21.20 -2.59
CA PHE A 76 -17.26 20.51 -2.66
C PHE A 76 -18.23 21.02 -1.60
N GLU A 77 -17.77 21.17 -0.34
CA GLU A 77 -18.60 21.69 0.75
C GLU A 77 -19.18 23.09 0.45
N LYS A 78 -18.45 23.93 -0.29
CA LYS A 78 -18.88 25.30 -0.63
C LYS A 78 -19.74 25.38 -1.89
N ASN A 79 -19.66 24.38 -2.78
CA ASN A 79 -20.26 24.41 -4.12
C ASN A 79 -21.03 23.12 -4.42
N GLU A 80 -21.60 22.48 -3.40
CA GLU A 80 -22.16 21.13 -3.51
C GLU A 80 -23.20 21.03 -4.61
N ASP A 81 -24.14 21.98 -4.70
CA ASP A 81 -25.19 21.98 -5.73
C ASP A 81 -24.65 21.99 -7.16
N ARG A 82 -23.48 22.62 -7.38
CA ARG A 82 -22.80 22.64 -8.68
C ARG A 82 -22.07 21.34 -8.95
N LEU A 83 -21.40 20.79 -7.94
CA LEU A 83 -20.45 19.68 -8.09
C LEU A 83 -21.07 18.31 -7.82
N GLN A 84 -22.39 18.20 -7.70
CA GLN A 84 -23.07 16.94 -7.34
C GLN A 84 -22.73 15.78 -8.29
N GLU A 85 -22.50 16.07 -9.58
CA GLU A 85 -22.13 15.05 -10.56
C GLU A 85 -20.77 14.39 -10.26
N HIS A 86 -19.86 15.10 -9.60
CA HIS A 86 -18.55 14.60 -9.18
C HIS A 86 -18.56 13.96 -7.78
N ALA A 87 -19.70 13.92 -7.09
CA ALA A 87 -19.78 13.44 -5.72
C ALA A 87 -19.31 11.98 -5.60
N PHE A 88 -19.68 11.13 -6.56
CA PHE A 88 -19.26 9.72 -6.57
C PHE A 88 -17.73 9.60 -6.63
N ASP A 89 -17.10 10.28 -7.59
CA ASP A 89 -15.65 10.20 -7.80
C ASP A 89 -14.86 10.79 -6.64
N LEU A 90 -15.36 11.88 -6.04
CA LEU A 90 -14.78 12.46 -4.83
C LEU A 90 -14.81 11.46 -3.68
N LEU A 91 -15.96 10.84 -3.40
CA LEU A 91 -16.11 9.88 -2.31
C LEU A 91 -15.29 8.61 -2.57
N TRP A 92 -15.18 8.20 -3.84
CA TRP A 92 -14.33 7.09 -4.25
C TRP A 92 -12.84 7.38 -4.05
N ALA A 93 -12.37 8.57 -4.41
CA ALA A 93 -11.01 9.00 -4.14
C ALA A 93 -10.76 9.11 -2.63
N PHE A 94 -11.72 9.66 -1.88
CA PHE A 94 -11.61 9.83 -0.43
C PHE A 94 -11.49 8.49 0.30
N LYS A 95 -12.35 7.50 -0.01
CA LYS A 95 -12.25 6.18 0.62
C LYS A 95 -10.93 5.47 0.31
N ASN A 96 -10.40 5.64 -0.92
CA ASN A 96 -9.14 5.01 -1.31
C ASN A 96 -7.97 5.63 -0.54
N PHE A 97 -7.95 6.97 -0.43
CA PHE A 97 -6.98 7.67 0.41
C PHE A 97 -7.04 7.23 1.87
N LEU A 98 -8.25 7.16 2.47
CA LEU A 98 -8.39 6.71 3.85
C LEU A 98 -8.03 5.23 4.04
N SER A 99 -8.08 4.41 2.98
CA SER A 99 -7.66 3.01 3.04
C SER A 99 -6.14 2.84 3.08
N SER A 100 -5.35 3.83 2.62
CA SER A 100 -3.87 3.81 2.67
C SER A 100 -3.28 4.76 3.71
N ILE A 101 -4.09 5.60 4.36
CA ILE A 101 -3.63 6.60 5.34
C ILE A 101 -2.83 6.03 6.53
N GLY A 102 -2.94 4.72 6.77
CA GLY A 102 -2.12 4.01 7.76
C GLY A 102 -0.62 4.05 7.49
N ASP A 103 -0.24 4.21 6.22
CA ASP A 103 1.14 4.30 5.74
C ASP A 103 1.78 5.67 6.00
N LEU A 104 1.00 6.65 6.47
CA LEU A 104 1.42 8.02 6.76
C LEU A 104 1.59 8.25 8.26
N PRO A 105 2.79 8.04 8.84
CA PRO A 105 3.01 8.21 10.26
C PRO A 105 2.89 9.67 10.74
N GLN A 106 2.90 10.64 9.82
CA GLN A 106 2.63 12.04 10.11
C GLN A 106 1.14 12.35 10.35
N VAL A 107 0.22 11.47 9.93
CA VAL A 107 -1.21 11.61 10.19
C VAL A 107 -1.53 10.96 11.53
N SER A 108 -1.94 11.77 12.50
CA SER A 108 -2.32 11.27 13.83
C SER A 108 -3.60 10.44 13.78
N GLN A 109 -3.81 9.60 14.80
CA GLN A 109 -5.07 8.86 14.93
C GLN A 109 -6.28 9.81 15.05
N GLU A 110 -6.14 10.94 15.72
CA GLU A 110 -7.19 11.96 15.81
C GLU A 110 -7.54 12.57 14.46
N GLN A 111 -6.54 12.84 13.61
CA GLN A 111 -6.78 13.31 12.24
C GLN A 111 -7.49 12.25 11.39
N PHE A 112 -7.10 10.97 11.54
CA PHE A 112 -7.81 9.87 10.91
C PHE A 112 -9.28 9.81 11.34
N ASP A 113 -9.56 9.88 12.65
CA ASP A 113 -10.91 9.83 13.19
C ASP A 113 -11.77 11.01 12.70
N GLN A 114 -11.19 12.21 12.58
CA GLN A 114 -11.84 13.39 11.98
C GLN A 114 -12.20 13.19 10.50
N LEU A 115 -11.26 12.68 9.70
CA LEU A 115 -11.49 12.38 8.28
C LEU A 115 -12.52 11.26 8.11
N LEU A 116 -12.49 10.24 8.96
CA LEU A 116 -13.48 9.17 8.96
C LEU A 116 -14.88 9.70 9.31
N ALA A 117 -14.99 10.60 10.29
CA ALA A 117 -16.27 11.26 10.63
C ALA A 117 -16.78 12.14 9.48
N GLN A 118 -15.89 12.83 8.77
CA GLN A 118 -16.25 13.57 7.55
C GLN A 118 -16.78 12.63 6.46
N MET A 119 -16.12 11.50 6.24
CA MET A 119 -16.58 10.45 5.32
C MET A 119 -17.95 9.92 5.72
N GLU A 120 -18.19 9.63 7.00
CA GLU A 120 -19.50 9.20 7.51
C GLU A 120 -20.60 10.22 7.21
N SER A 121 -20.33 11.50 7.45
CA SER A 121 -21.27 12.59 7.19
C SER A 121 -21.65 12.65 5.71
N LEU A 122 -20.64 12.63 4.83
CA LEU A 122 -20.87 12.64 3.38
C LEU A 122 -21.61 11.39 2.91
N TYR A 123 -21.24 10.20 3.40
CA TYR A 123 -21.90 8.97 2.99
C TYR A 123 -23.38 8.96 3.37
N LYS A 124 -23.72 9.41 4.60
CA LYS A 124 -25.12 9.57 5.02
C LYS A 124 -25.86 10.56 4.12
N ARG A 125 -25.22 11.68 3.77
CA ARG A 125 -25.80 12.73 2.93
C ARG A 125 -26.13 12.24 1.51
N PHE A 126 -25.27 11.40 0.94
CA PHE A 126 -25.46 10.81 -0.40
C PHE A 126 -26.19 9.45 -0.38
N GLY A 127 -26.75 9.04 0.75
CA GLY A 127 -27.56 7.82 0.85
C GLY A 127 -26.79 6.50 0.87
N TYR A 128 -25.46 6.54 1.01
CA TYR A 128 -24.63 5.35 1.18
C TYR A 128 -24.70 4.81 2.61
N ASN A 129 -24.49 3.51 2.75
CA ASN A 129 -24.44 2.87 4.05
C ASN A 129 -23.03 2.95 4.67
N MET A 130 -22.90 2.62 5.96
CA MET A 130 -21.64 2.77 6.70
C MET A 130 -20.67 1.58 6.50
N ARG A 131 -20.95 0.64 5.60
CA ARG A 131 -20.13 -0.55 5.43
C ARG A 131 -18.68 -0.21 5.07
N THR A 132 -18.50 0.68 4.09
CA THR A 132 -17.17 1.08 3.63
C THR A 132 -16.43 1.89 4.68
N VAL A 133 -17.13 2.70 5.49
CA VAL A 133 -16.53 3.38 6.64
C VAL A 133 -15.95 2.36 7.63
N HIS A 134 -16.72 1.32 7.95
CA HIS A 134 -16.24 0.24 8.83
C HIS A 134 -15.12 -0.58 8.21
N PHE A 135 -15.14 -0.80 6.90
CA PHE A 135 -14.03 -1.42 6.17
C PHE A 135 -12.73 -0.60 6.32
N VAL A 136 -12.80 0.71 6.05
CA VAL A 136 -11.67 1.64 6.16
C VAL A 136 -11.10 1.62 7.59
N ARG A 137 -11.95 1.73 8.61
CA ARG A 137 -11.52 1.69 10.02
C ARG A 137 -10.93 0.34 10.42
N MET A 138 -11.51 -0.76 9.94
CA MET A 138 -10.96 -2.10 10.17
C MET A 138 -9.55 -2.21 9.60
N TYR A 139 -9.36 -1.77 8.35
CA TYR A 139 -8.10 -1.85 7.64
C TYR A 139 -7.03 -0.94 8.26
N PHE A 140 -7.41 0.28 8.64
CA PHE A 140 -6.56 1.16 9.45
C PHE A 140 -6.11 0.49 10.75
N GLY A 141 -7.02 -0.16 11.47
CA GLY A 141 -6.70 -0.94 12.67
C GLY A 141 -5.66 -2.03 12.43
N ILE A 142 -5.68 -2.71 11.27
CA ILE A 142 -4.64 -3.69 10.89
C ILE A 142 -3.30 -3.00 10.68
N MET A 143 -3.28 -1.91 9.90
CA MET A 143 -2.05 -1.19 9.55
C MET A 143 -1.32 -0.62 10.77
N ILE A 144 -2.07 -0.18 11.78
CA ILE A 144 -1.51 0.40 13.01
C ILE A 144 -1.30 -0.61 14.15
N GLY A 145 -1.63 -1.89 13.95
CA GLY A 145 -1.54 -2.91 14.99
C GLY A 145 -2.62 -2.85 16.08
N ASN A 146 -3.73 -2.13 15.84
CA ASN A 146 -4.85 -2.02 16.79
C ASN A 146 -5.90 -3.12 16.55
N ARG A 147 -5.71 -4.26 17.23
CA ARG A 147 -6.63 -5.41 17.17
C ARG A 147 -8.06 -5.09 17.59
N ALA A 148 -8.23 -4.34 18.67
CA ALA A 148 -9.55 -4.02 19.19
C ALA A 148 -10.36 -3.21 18.18
N MET A 149 -9.75 -2.15 17.62
CA MET A 149 -10.34 -1.33 16.55
C MET A 149 -10.70 -2.20 15.34
N SER A 150 -9.77 -3.04 14.90
CA SER A 150 -9.98 -3.90 13.73
C SER A 150 -11.13 -4.89 13.93
N MET A 151 -11.19 -5.56 15.07
CA MET A 151 -12.25 -6.52 15.40
C MET A 151 -13.63 -5.86 15.54
N GLU A 152 -13.71 -4.73 16.23
CA GLU A 152 -14.96 -3.97 16.40
C GLU A 152 -15.52 -3.52 15.05
N SER A 153 -14.65 -3.00 14.18
CA SER A 153 -15.03 -2.54 12.85
C SER A 153 -15.37 -3.67 11.89
N HIS A 154 -14.63 -4.79 11.92
CA HIS A 154 -14.93 -5.97 11.11
C HIS A 154 -16.35 -6.50 11.38
N ALA A 155 -16.73 -6.62 12.65
CA ALA A 155 -18.06 -7.09 13.05
C ALA A 155 -19.19 -6.23 12.45
N LYS A 156 -19.01 -4.91 12.40
CA LYS A 156 -19.97 -3.97 11.78
C LYS A 156 -19.93 -4.05 10.25
N TYR A 157 -18.74 -4.12 9.66
CA TYR A 157 -18.52 -4.23 8.22
C TYR A 157 -19.20 -5.48 7.61
N VAL A 158 -19.10 -6.64 8.24
CA VAL A 158 -19.73 -7.88 7.72
C VAL A 158 -21.25 -7.93 7.93
N ALA A 159 -21.78 -7.16 8.88
CA ALA A 159 -23.21 -7.12 9.20
C ALA A 159 -24.01 -6.22 8.25
N ILE A 160 -23.36 -5.30 7.53
CA ILE A 160 -24.00 -4.36 6.61
C ILE A 160 -23.85 -4.91 5.18
N PRO A 161 -24.91 -4.86 4.33
CA PRO A 161 -24.82 -5.28 2.94
C PRO A 161 -23.94 -4.33 2.10
N ARG A 162 -23.42 -4.84 1.00
CA ARG A 162 -22.67 -4.04 0.02
C ARG A 162 -23.58 -3.00 -0.65
N ASP A 163 -23.05 -1.80 -0.85
CA ASP A 163 -23.59 -0.77 -1.73
C ASP A 163 -22.58 -0.41 -2.84
N GLU A 164 -22.85 0.65 -3.59
CA GLU A 164 -21.99 1.12 -4.69
C GLU A 164 -20.62 1.62 -4.21
N MET A 165 -20.49 1.98 -2.93
CA MET A 165 -19.23 2.41 -2.33
C MET A 165 -18.37 1.25 -1.83
N ALA A 166 -18.85 0.00 -1.92
CA ALA A 166 -18.05 -1.17 -1.55
C ALA A 166 -16.83 -1.33 -2.48
N HIS A 167 -15.72 -1.85 -1.94
CA HIS A 167 -14.59 -2.25 -2.79
C HIS A 167 -14.98 -3.46 -3.65
N CYS A 168 -14.23 -3.73 -4.72
CA CYS A 168 -14.49 -4.93 -5.51
C CYS A 168 -14.31 -6.20 -4.65
N LEU A 169 -14.99 -7.29 -5.03
CA LEU A 169 -14.98 -8.55 -4.27
C LEU A 169 -13.55 -9.10 -4.06
N ALA A 170 -12.66 -8.88 -5.02
CA ALA A 170 -11.26 -9.29 -4.94
C ALA A 170 -10.50 -8.54 -3.84
N CYS A 171 -10.63 -7.22 -3.77
CA CYS A 171 -9.98 -6.40 -2.76
C CYS A 171 -10.53 -6.69 -1.35
N GLU A 172 -11.84 -6.90 -1.21
CA GLU A 172 -12.43 -7.22 0.10
C GLU A 172 -11.98 -8.60 0.61
N ALA A 173 -11.90 -9.60 -0.26
CA ALA A 173 -11.40 -10.92 0.12
C ALA A 173 -9.92 -10.88 0.53
N ASP A 174 -9.10 -10.06 -0.12
CA ASP A 174 -7.70 -9.85 0.24
C ASP A 174 -7.56 -9.14 1.60
N ALA A 175 -8.35 -8.08 1.85
CA ALA A 175 -8.40 -7.40 3.14
C ALA A 175 -8.88 -8.32 4.28
N GLU A 176 -9.86 -9.20 4.00
CA GLU A 176 -10.31 -10.24 4.93
C GLU A 176 -9.20 -11.25 5.24
N MET A 177 -8.42 -11.67 4.23
CA MET A 177 -7.23 -12.51 4.47
C MET A 177 -6.24 -11.81 5.38
N SER A 178 -5.97 -10.52 5.16
CA SER A 178 -5.11 -9.71 6.02
C SER A 178 -5.66 -9.61 7.44
N TYR A 179 -6.96 -9.40 7.61
CA TYR A 179 -7.65 -9.38 8.91
C TYR A 179 -7.48 -10.71 9.68
N TYR A 180 -7.84 -11.84 9.08
CA TYR A 180 -7.72 -13.13 9.76
C TYR A 180 -6.26 -13.52 10.02
N SER A 181 -5.35 -13.17 9.11
CA SER A 181 -3.91 -13.34 9.33
C SER A 181 -3.41 -12.46 10.47
N PHE A 182 -3.96 -11.25 10.62
CA PHE A 182 -3.64 -10.32 11.70
C PHE A 182 -4.07 -10.86 13.08
N LEU A 183 -5.22 -11.53 13.14
CA LEU A 183 -5.72 -12.19 14.35
C LEU A 183 -5.11 -13.57 14.62
N GLY A 184 -4.24 -14.07 13.74
CA GLY A 184 -3.61 -15.38 13.91
C GLY A 184 -4.50 -16.57 13.55
N ASP A 185 -5.50 -16.38 12.67
CA ASP A 185 -6.31 -17.46 12.10
C ASP A 185 -5.92 -17.74 10.64
N PRO A 186 -4.83 -18.52 10.42
CA PRO A 186 -4.36 -18.83 9.07
C PRO A 186 -5.34 -19.68 8.26
N LYS A 187 -6.20 -20.47 8.93
CA LYS A 187 -7.17 -21.33 8.23
C LYS A 187 -8.25 -20.50 7.56
N THR A 188 -8.83 -19.55 8.29
CA THR A 188 -9.85 -18.66 7.74
C THR A 188 -9.25 -17.70 6.72
N ALA A 189 -8.03 -17.18 6.97
CA ALA A 189 -7.30 -16.35 6.01
C ALA A 189 -7.17 -17.03 4.64
N ILE A 190 -6.85 -18.33 4.58
CA ILE A 190 -6.77 -19.07 3.31
C ILE A 190 -8.15 -19.30 2.69
N LYS A 191 -9.16 -19.58 3.51
CA LYS A 191 -10.52 -19.87 3.04
C LYS A 191 -11.13 -18.69 2.29
N VAL A 192 -11.00 -17.47 2.82
CA VAL A 192 -11.65 -16.27 2.27
C VAL A 192 -11.13 -15.89 0.87
N VAL A 193 -9.86 -16.19 0.57
CA VAL A 193 -9.25 -15.93 -0.75
C VAL A 193 -9.26 -17.12 -1.70
N SER A 194 -9.91 -18.23 -1.36
CA SER A 194 -9.93 -19.45 -2.18
C SER A 194 -10.35 -19.23 -3.65
N LYS A 195 -11.27 -18.29 -3.93
CA LYS A 195 -11.66 -17.92 -5.31
C LYS A 195 -10.53 -17.20 -6.05
N ILE A 196 -9.74 -16.38 -5.39
CA ILE A 196 -8.56 -15.71 -5.97
C ILE A 196 -7.47 -16.73 -6.25
N LEU A 197 -7.19 -17.61 -5.29
CA LEU A 197 -6.18 -18.67 -5.40
C LEU A 197 -6.46 -19.63 -6.58
N SER A 198 -7.74 -19.93 -6.82
CA SER A 198 -8.21 -20.75 -7.95
C SER A 198 -8.37 -19.98 -9.27
N GLY A 199 -8.06 -18.68 -9.31
CA GLY A 199 -8.16 -17.84 -10.52
C GLY A 199 -9.60 -17.48 -10.93
N LYS A 200 -10.58 -17.71 -10.05
CA LYS A 200 -12.01 -17.39 -10.30
C LYS A 200 -12.38 -15.94 -9.93
N GLN A 201 -11.45 -15.17 -9.38
CA GLN A 201 -11.65 -13.79 -8.94
C GLN A 201 -10.33 -13.02 -9.00
N SER A 202 -10.34 -11.82 -9.60
CA SER A 202 -9.15 -10.95 -9.76
C SER A 202 -9.56 -9.49 -9.99
N CYS A 203 -8.60 -8.57 -9.86
CA CYS A 203 -8.69 -7.17 -10.27
C CYS A 203 -7.28 -6.67 -10.68
N ALA A 204 -7.07 -5.36 -10.85
CA ALA A 204 -5.76 -4.81 -11.20
C ALA A 204 -4.65 -5.19 -10.20
N HIS A 205 -4.94 -5.12 -8.89
CA HIS A 205 -3.97 -5.40 -7.82
C HIS A 205 -4.05 -6.83 -7.26
N ILE A 206 -5.14 -7.55 -7.53
CA ILE A 206 -5.37 -8.92 -7.04
C ILE A 206 -5.29 -9.86 -8.25
N PRO A 207 -4.32 -10.79 -8.32
CA PRO A 207 -3.82 -11.57 -7.17
C PRO A 207 -2.41 -11.19 -6.66
N HIS A 208 -1.83 -10.06 -7.07
CA HIS A 208 -0.46 -9.66 -6.72
C HIS A 208 -0.25 -9.66 -5.19
N ARG A 209 -1.11 -8.96 -4.45
CA ARG A 209 -1.10 -8.91 -2.98
C ARG A 209 -1.38 -10.27 -2.35
N THR A 210 -2.45 -10.93 -2.78
CA THR A 210 -2.90 -12.21 -2.20
C THR A 210 -1.83 -13.31 -2.28
N PHE A 211 -1.06 -13.41 -3.37
CA PHE A 211 -0.06 -14.47 -3.50
C PHE A 211 1.15 -14.29 -2.57
N SER A 212 1.48 -13.05 -2.17
CA SER A 212 2.50 -12.80 -1.14
C SER A 212 1.90 -12.93 0.26
N GLY A 213 0.72 -12.36 0.50
CA GLY A 213 0.06 -12.40 1.81
C GLY A 213 -0.32 -13.80 2.28
N ILE A 214 -0.55 -14.75 1.36
CA ILE A 214 -0.90 -16.14 1.70
C ILE A 214 0.28 -16.99 2.15
N LEU A 215 1.52 -16.54 1.93
CA LEU A 215 2.73 -17.32 2.23
C LEU A 215 2.81 -17.66 3.71
N ARG A 216 2.59 -16.68 4.58
CA ARG A 216 2.63 -16.85 6.04
C ARG A 216 1.52 -17.77 6.55
N PRO A 217 0.23 -17.56 6.21
CA PRO A 217 -0.81 -18.51 6.56
C PRO A 217 -0.52 -19.96 6.14
N LEU A 218 -0.02 -20.18 4.93
CA LEU A 218 0.31 -21.53 4.45
C LEU A 218 1.49 -22.14 5.22
N ALA A 219 2.53 -21.36 5.49
CA ALA A 219 3.70 -21.82 6.22
C ALA A 219 3.38 -22.17 7.69
N MET A 220 2.53 -21.38 8.36
CA MET A 220 2.05 -21.69 9.73
C MET A 220 1.31 -23.03 9.79
N LEU A 221 0.68 -23.44 8.69
CA LEU A 221 0.01 -24.74 8.54
C LEU A 221 0.90 -25.82 7.91
N GLN A 222 2.20 -25.54 7.73
CA GLN A 222 3.19 -26.42 7.11
C GLN A 222 2.83 -26.87 5.68
N ARG A 223 1.98 -26.11 4.97
CA ARG A 223 1.57 -26.36 3.57
C ARG A 223 2.61 -25.78 2.60
N TYR A 224 3.85 -26.26 2.73
CA TYR A 224 5.00 -25.65 2.07
C TYR A 224 5.00 -25.79 0.55
N ASP A 225 4.47 -26.87 -0.01
CA ASP A 225 4.42 -27.06 -1.47
C ASP A 225 3.50 -26.03 -2.15
N GLU A 226 2.36 -25.73 -1.52
CA GLU A 226 1.45 -24.68 -1.98
C GLU A 226 2.08 -23.29 -1.82
N ALA A 227 2.70 -23.03 -0.67
CA ALA A 227 3.38 -21.76 -0.43
C ALA A 227 4.53 -21.53 -1.43
N ASP A 228 5.33 -22.55 -1.74
CA ASP A 228 6.40 -22.47 -2.74
C ASP A 228 5.85 -22.22 -4.17
N ASN A 229 4.65 -22.70 -4.48
CA ASN A 229 3.96 -22.38 -5.74
C ASN A 229 3.55 -20.90 -5.80
N TYR A 230 2.88 -20.41 -4.75
CA TYR A 230 2.44 -19.01 -4.68
C TYR A 230 3.60 -18.03 -4.56
N GLN A 231 4.70 -18.41 -3.91
CA GLN A 231 5.94 -17.62 -3.85
C GLN A 231 6.42 -17.29 -5.28
N LYS A 232 6.57 -18.31 -6.13
CA LYS A 232 7.06 -18.14 -7.52
C LYS A 232 6.08 -17.34 -8.38
N ARG A 233 4.78 -17.60 -8.24
CA ARG A 233 3.72 -16.91 -9.00
C ARG A 233 3.59 -15.45 -8.58
N GLY A 234 3.51 -15.20 -7.27
CA GLY A 234 3.45 -13.86 -6.68
C GLY A 234 4.66 -13.03 -7.06
N TYR A 235 5.88 -13.55 -6.88
CA TYR A 235 7.09 -12.82 -7.27
C TYR A 235 7.11 -12.45 -8.77
N ARG A 236 6.64 -13.34 -9.65
CA ARG A 236 6.57 -13.05 -11.10
C ARG A 236 5.70 -11.84 -11.42
N LEU A 237 4.61 -11.66 -10.67
CA LEU A 237 3.65 -10.58 -10.85
C LEU A 237 4.20 -9.24 -10.33
N ILE A 238 4.96 -9.25 -9.24
CA ILE A 238 5.38 -8.01 -8.56
C ILE A 238 6.77 -7.50 -8.98
N ARG A 239 7.65 -8.37 -9.52
CA ARG A 239 9.09 -8.08 -9.74
C ARG A 239 9.43 -6.95 -10.73
N THR A 240 8.45 -6.32 -11.36
CA THR A 240 8.62 -5.20 -12.30
C THR A 240 7.80 -3.96 -11.92
N ASN A 241 7.02 -4.01 -10.83
CA ASN A 241 6.30 -2.85 -10.33
C ASN A 241 6.82 -2.47 -8.94
N ARG A 242 7.28 -1.21 -8.80
CA ARG A 242 7.87 -0.67 -7.57
C ARG A 242 6.85 -0.49 -6.45
N ASP A 243 5.56 -0.36 -6.78
CA ASP A 243 4.44 -0.19 -5.83
C ASP A 243 4.19 -1.44 -4.95
N PHE A 244 4.92 -2.54 -5.21
CA PHE A 244 4.80 -3.80 -4.47
C PHE A 244 6.05 -4.12 -3.64
N LEU A 245 6.79 -3.08 -3.21
CA LEU A 245 8.02 -3.26 -2.45
C LEU A 245 7.79 -3.96 -1.09
N ASP A 246 6.68 -3.67 -0.42
CA ASP A 246 6.20 -4.38 0.78
C ASP A 246 6.13 -5.89 0.53
N LEU A 247 5.50 -6.29 -0.57
CA LEU A 247 5.35 -7.68 -0.98
C LEU A 247 6.69 -8.33 -1.33
N VAL A 248 7.65 -7.57 -1.88
CA VAL A 248 9.02 -8.05 -2.08
C VAL A 248 9.67 -8.39 -0.72
N GLY A 249 9.46 -7.57 0.30
CA GLY A 249 9.91 -7.86 1.66
C GLY A 249 9.32 -9.16 2.22
N GLU A 250 8.02 -9.38 2.05
CA GLU A 250 7.36 -10.64 2.45
C GLU A 250 7.94 -11.87 1.73
N GLN A 251 8.25 -11.74 0.44
CA GLN A 251 8.87 -12.80 -0.37
C GLN A 251 10.29 -13.11 0.12
N ILE A 252 11.08 -12.09 0.47
CA ILE A 252 12.42 -12.26 1.08
C ILE A 252 12.31 -13.03 2.40
N ALA A 253 11.38 -12.62 3.28
CA ALA A 253 11.14 -13.28 4.56
C ALA A 253 10.77 -14.76 4.41
N TYR A 254 9.87 -15.07 3.46
CA TYR A 254 9.49 -16.45 3.19
C TYR A 254 10.65 -17.28 2.61
N LEU A 255 11.42 -16.73 1.66
CA LEU A 255 12.59 -17.41 1.10
C LEU A 255 13.65 -17.70 2.17
N LEU A 256 13.87 -16.76 3.09
CA LEU A 256 14.74 -16.97 4.25
C LEU A 256 14.25 -18.14 5.11
N HIS A 257 12.97 -18.17 5.46
CA HIS A 257 12.37 -19.26 6.23
C HIS A 257 12.51 -20.63 5.56
N ARG A 258 12.41 -20.67 4.23
CA ARG A 258 12.63 -21.91 3.44
C ARG A 258 14.11 -22.25 3.21
N GLY A 259 15.04 -21.54 3.84
CA GLY A 259 16.49 -21.75 3.68
C GLY A 259 17.02 -21.38 2.29
N LYS A 260 16.25 -20.65 1.48
CA LYS A 260 16.59 -20.23 0.11
C LYS A 260 17.36 -18.90 0.11
N THR A 261 18.39 -18.81 0.96
CA THR A 261 19.16 -17.58 1.25
C THR A 261 19.74 -16.92 -0.02
N VAL A 262 20.26 -17.71 -0.96
CA VAL A 262 20.83 -17.17 -2.21
C VAL A 262 19.76 -16.47 -3.05
N ALA A 263 18.55 -17.03 -3.12
CA ALA A 263 17.45 -16.41 -3.85
C ALA A 263 16.96 -15.13 -3.15
N ALA A 264 16.93 -15.13 -1.82
CA ALA A 264 16.58 -13.95 -1.03
C ALA A 264 17.60 -12.80 -1.22
N ILE A 265 18.91 -13.11 -1.23
CA ILE A 265 19.97 -12.10 -1.51
C ILE A 265 19.79 -11.50 -2.90
N ARG A 266 19.57 -12.33 -3.93
CA ARG A 266 19.32 -11.83 -5.29
C ARG A 266 18.10 -10.92 -5.38
N MET A 267 17.08 -11.20 -4.57
CA MET A 267 15.88 -10.38 -4.51
C MET A 267 16.15 -9.04 -3.83
N PHE A 268 16.97 -9.01 -2.77
CA PHE A 268 17.46 -7.77 -2.18
C PHE A 268 18.29 -6.94 -3.16
N GLU A 269 19.31 -7.53 -3.80
CA GLU A 269 20.19 -6.85 -4.77
C GLU A 269 19.38 -6.17 -5.88
N ARG A 270 18.40 -6.90 -6.44
CA ARG A 270 17.56 -6.39 -7.52
C ARG A 270 16.69 -5.21 -7.12
N HIS A 271 16.22 -5.18 -5.88
CA HIS A 271 15.14 -4.29 -5.44
C HIS A 271 15.60 -3.23 -4.44
N LEU A 272 16.88 -3.20 -4.06
CA LEU A 272 17.43 -2.19 -3.17
C LEU A 272 17.22 -0.76 -3.72
N ALA A 273 17.37 -0.56 -5.03
CA ALA A 273 17.11 0.74 -5.65
C ALA A 273 15.66 1.23 -5.38
N TRP A 274 14.67 0.33 -5.42
CA TRP A 274 13.29 0.69 -5.09
C TRP A 274 13.12 1.09 -3.63
N GLY A 275 13.81 0.42 -2.70
CA GLY A 275 13.80 0.80 -1.28
C GLY A 275 14.43 2.18 -1.01
N LEU A 276 15.48 2.52 -1.77
CA LEU A 276 16.12 3.82 -1.70
C LEU A 276 15.22 4.93 -2.27
N GLU A 277 14.48 4.65 -3.34
CA GLU A 277 13.68 5.64 -4.08
C GLU A 277 12.24 5.78 -3.57
N THR A 278 11.66 4.78 -2.92
CA THR A 278 10.24 4.79 -2.54
C THR A 278 9.91 5.91 -1.55
N HIS A 279 8.70 6.45 -1.65
CA HIS A 279 8.15 7.40 -0.68
C HIS A 279 7.22 6.71 0.33
N GLU A 280 6.82 5.46 0.07
CA GLU A 280 5.98 4.64 0.95
C GLU A 280 6.81 4.11 2.14
N LEU A 281 6.69 4.78 3.29
CA LEU A 281 7.51 4.50 4.47
C LEU A 281 7.26 3.11 5.07
N SER A 282 6.03 2.61 5.03
CA SER A 282 5.68 1.27 5.51
C SER A 282 6.27 0.18 4.62
N ALA A 283 6.20 0.32 3.30
CA ALA A 283 6.79 -0.60 2.34
C ALA A 283 8.32 -0.65 2.47
N ARG A 284 8.97 0.52 2.61
CA ARG A 284 10.39 0.63 2.93
C ARG A 284 10.73 -0.11 4.23
N PHE A 285 9.93 0.11 5.29
CA PHE A 285 10.13 -0.55 6.58
C PHE A 285 10.07 -2.08 6.47
N ILE A 286 9.05 -2.63 5.80
CA ILE A 286 8.87 -4.08 5.62
C ILE A 286 10.04 -4.67 4.82
N PHE A 287 10.42 -4.05 3.71
CA PHE A 287 11.54 -4.51 2.87
C PHE A 287 12.87 -4.50 3.61
N TYR A 288 13.21 -3.41 4.31
CA TYR A 288 14.45 -3.32 5.07
C TYR A 288 14.46 -4.26 6.29
N THR A 289 13.34 -4.43 6.97
CA THR A 289 13.24 -5.38 8.10
C THR A 289 13.46 -6.82 7.64
N ALA A 290 12.83 -7.24 6.54
CA ALA A 290 13.05 -8.56 5.96
C ALA A 290 14.51 -8.76 5.52
N SER A 291 15.11 -7.72 4.93
CA SER A 291 16.51 -7.72 4.49
C SER A 291 17.48 -7.80 5.68
N LYS A 292 17.19 -7.09 6.77
CA LYS A 292 17.96 -7.16 8.03
C LYS A 292 17.95 -8.57 8.60
N HIS A 293 16.79 -9.23 8.62
CA HIS A 293 16.69 -10.63 9.03
C HIS A 293 17.52 -11.55 8.13
N LEU A 294 17.47 -11.34 6.82
CA LEU A 294 18.26 -12.09 5.85
C LEU A 294 19.77 -11.99 6.14
N PHE A 295 20.31 -10.78 6.28
CA PHE A 295 21.74 -10.60 6.52
C PHE A 295 22.17 -11.05 7.91
N THR A 296 21.32 -10.86 8.92
CA THR A 296 21.56 -11.33 10.31
C THR A 296 21.64 -12.86 10.38
N ALA A 297 20.88 -13.57 9.53
CA ALA A 297 20.90 -15.04 9.47
C ALA A 297 22.14 -15.61 8.77
N LEU A 298 23.00 -14.78 8.16
CA LEU A 298 24.21 -15.26 7.48
C LEU A 298 25.28 -15.75 8.47
N PRO A 299 26.10 -16.76 8.09
CA PRO A 299 27.17 -17.24 8.95
C PRO A 299 28.24 -16.16 9.22
N ARG A 300 28.50 -15.85 10.50
CA ARG A 300 29.50 -14.87 10.95
C ARG A 300 30.95 -15.15 10.52
N ARG A 301 31.25 -16.38 10.08
CA ARG A 301 32.59 -16.81 9.65
C ARG A 301 33.02 -16.18 8.32
N LYS A 302 32.10 -15.57 7.56
CA LYS A 302 32.37 -14.83 6.33
C LYS A 302 31.90 -13.39 6.53
N PRO A 303 32.78 -12.49 7.04
CA PRO A 303 32.39 -11.13 7.40
C PRO A 303 32.05 -10.29 6.16
N THR A 304 32.64 -10.61 5.01
CA THR A 304 32.38 -9.92 3.75
C THR A 304 31.54 -10.76 2.78
N ARG A 305 30.80 -10.07 1.91
CA ARG A 305 30.01 -10.66 0.82
C ARG A 305 30.12 -9.85 -0.46
N LYS A 306 30.26 -10.55 -1.58
CA LYS A 306 30.07 -9.94 -2.89
C LYS A 306 28.58 -9.74 -3.16
N LEU A 307 28.18 -8.50 -3.40
CA LEU A 307 26.81 -8.10 -3.70
C LEU A 307 26.80 -7.11 -4.87
N SER A 308 25.81 -7.20 -5.75
CA SER A 308 25.57 -6.25 -6.83
C SER A 308 24.58 -5.18 -6.36
N LEU A 309 25.06 -4.16 -5.65
CA LEU A 309 24.23 -3.06 -5.14
C LEU A 309 24.29 -1.83 -6.05
N PRO A 310 23.22 -1.01 -6.15
CA PRO A 310 23.20 0.17 -7.01
C PRO A 310 24.17 1.24 -6.51
N THR A 311 24.69 2.08 -7.42
CA THR A 311 25.58 3.20 -7.10
C THR A 311 24.92 4.28 -6.25
N SER A 312 23.59 4.31 -6.19
CA SER A 312 22.82 5.18 -5.30
C SER A 312 22.82 4.70 -3.84
N PHE A 313 23.31 3.49 -3.55
CA PHE A 313 23.36 2.96 -2.20
C PHE A 313 24.38 3.73 -1.34
N PRO A 314 24.02 4.21 -0.13
CA PRO A 314 24.92 5.02 0.69
C PRO A 314 26.25 4.36 1.08
N LEU A 315 26.31 3.02 1.10
CA LEU A 315 27.54 2.27 1.37
C LEU A 315 28.13 1.64 0.10
N TYR A 316 27.78 2.14 -1.09
CA TYR A 316 28.28 1.57 -2.35
C TYR A 316 29.82 1.54 -2.41
N GLU A 317 30.35 0.39 -2.83
CA GLU A 317 31.78 0.20 -3.11
C GLU A 317 31.98 -0.38 -4.51
N GLU A 318 32.94 0.15 -5.27
CA GLU A 318 33.31 -0.37 -6.59
C GLU A 318 33.79 -1.82 -6.54
N SER A 319 34.35 -2.25 -5.41
CA SER A 319 34.79 -3.63 -5.15
C SER A 319 33.64 -4.64 -5.23
N SER A 320 32.39 -4.17 -5.06
CA SER A 320 31.19 -4.99 -4.83
C SER A 320 31.31 -5.92 -3.62
N GLU A 321 32.28 -5.70 -2.73
CA GLU A 321 32.53 -6.52 -1.54
C GLU A 321 32.17 -5.72 -0.29
N TYR A 322 31.16 -6.17 0.44
CA TYR A 322 30.56 -5.44 1.56
C TYR A 322 30.75 -6.18 2.87
N ASP A 323 31.05 -5.44 3.94
CA ASP A 323 30.99 -5.94 5.31
C ASP A 323 29.53 -6.16 5.72
N VAL A 324 29.19 -7.39 6.11
CA VAL A 324 27.82 -7.78 6.48
C VAL A 324 27.35 -7.08 7.75
N ALA A 325 28.24 -6.81 8.71
CA ALA A 325 27.88 -6.07 9.92
C ALA A 325 27.53 -4.62 9.60
N GLN A 326 28.30 -3.95 8.73
CA GLN A 326 27.97 -2.59 8.29
C GLN A 326 26.62 -2.50 7.55
N LEU A 327 26.30 -3.51 6.73
CA LEU A 327 24.99 -3.60 6.07
C LEU A 327 23.85 -3.76 7.08
N ILE A 328 24.04 -4.62 8.09
CA ILE A 328 23.06 -4.81 9.17
C ILE A 328 22.88 -3.51 9.95
N ASP A 329 23.96 -2.81 10.32
CA ASP A 329 23.91 -1.55 11.07
C ASP A 329 23.22 -0.44 10.27
N TRP A 330 23.42 -0.39 8.96
CA TRP A 330 22.68 0.54 8.10
C TRP A 330 21.18 0.21 8.07
N LEU A 331 20.80 -1.05 7.81
CA LEU A 331 19.40 -1.49 7.83
C LEU A 331 18.74 -1.26 9.21
N GLU A 332 19.47 -1.51 10.30
CA GLU A 332 19.02 -1.24 11.67
C GLU A 332 18.67 0.23 11.88
N ARG A 333 19.56 1.16 11.49
CA ARG A 333 19.32 2.60 11.62
C ARG A 333 18.09 3.04 10.85
N GLU A 334 17.95 2.59 9.60
CA GLU A 334 16.80 2.93 8.74
C GLU A 334 15.49 2.39 9.35
N THR A 335 15.47 1.12 9.74
CA THR A 335 14.26 0.48 10.29
C THR A 335 13.87 1.04 11.67
N SER A 336 14.83 1.24 12.58
CA SER A 336 14.53 1.70 13.94
C SER A 336 14.04 3.14 13.99
N SER A 337 14.51 4.03 13.11
CA SER A 337 13.97 5.38 12.98
C SER A 337 12.51 5.38 12.52
N LEU A 338 12.18 4.57 11.51
CA LEU A 338 10.81 4.41 11.02
C LEU A 338 9.89 3.78 12.07
N ALA A 339 10.35 2.71 12.74
CA ALA A 339 9.58 2.05 13.79
C ALA A 339 9.16 3.01 14.90
N VAL A 340 10.10 3.83 15.42
CA VAL A 340 9.80 4.84 16.44
C VAL A 340 8.75 5.85 15.96
N THR A 341 8.80 6.24 14.70
CA THR A 341 7.86 7.21 14.13
C THR A 341 6.45 6.61 14.05
N PHE A 342 6.32 5.41 13.50
CA PHE A 342 5.04 4.71 13.41
C PHE A 342 4.47 4.36 14.79
N ASP A 343 5.28 3.80 15.68
CA ASP A 343 4.86 3.37 17.02
C ASP A 343 4.39 4.56 17.87
N ARG A 344 5.06 5.72 17.75
CA ARG A 344 4.61 6.96 18.38
C ARG A 344 3.22 7.37 17.87
N ARG A 345 2.97 7.30 16.56
CA ARG A 345 1.65 7.60 15.96
C ARG A 345 0.60 6.59 16.42
N ASN A 346 0.96 5.31 16.47
CA ASN A 346 0.05 4.22 16.80
C ASN A 346 -0.28 4.13 18.31
N GLY A 347 0.59 4.65 19.17
CA GLY A 347 0.50 4.47 20.62
C GLY A 347 0.77 3.02 21.08
N ASN A 348 1.56 2.26 20.32
CA ASN A 348 1.90 0.86 20.61
C ASN A 348 3.31 0.51 20.09
N ASP A 349 3.71 -0.76 20.16
CA ASP A 349 5.01 -1.30 19.70
C ASP A 349 4.88 -2.14 18.41
N TYR A 350 3.85 -1.90 17.60
CA TYR A 350 3.53 -2.75 16.46
C TYR A 350 4.68 -2.81 15.43
N PHE A 351 5.31 -1.69 15.10
CA PHE A 351 6.41 -1.64 14.15
C PHE A 351 7.74 -2.05 14.77
N SER A 352 8.02 -1.72 16.04
CA SER A 352 9.28 -2.14 16.68
C SER A 352 9.31 -3.62 17.06
N ASN A 353 8.17 -4.27 17.30
CA ASN A 353 8.11 -5.62 17.87
C ASN A 353 7.28 -6.61 17.02
N GLU A 354 5.99 -6.35 16.86
CA GLU A 354 5.09 -7.35 16.29
C GLU A 354 5.34 -7.57 14.78
N LEU A 355 5.38 -6.50 14.00
CA LEU A 355 5.55 -6.58 12.54
C LEU A 355 6.88 -7.23 12.14
N PRO A 356 8.04 -6.89 12.75
CA PRO A 356 9.28 -7.65 12.55
C PRO A 356 9.14 -9.13 12.91
N THR A 357 8.43 -9.45 13.99
CA THR A 357 8.19 -10.84 14.39
C THR A 357 7.34 -11.59 13.35
N ARG A 358 6.36 -10.92 12.72
CA ARG A 358 5.54 -11.52 11.64
C ARG A 358 6.35 -11.86 10.39
N LEU A 359 7.44 -11.13 10.14
CA LEU A 359 8.39 -11.42 9.06
C LEU A 359 9.36 -12.56 9.42
N LYS A 360 9.20 -13.20 10.58
CA LYS A 360 9.81 -14.48 10.93
C LYS A 360 8.71 -15.54 10.96
N TYR A 361 8.95 -16.62 10.25
CA TYR A 361 7.98 -17.69 9.99
C TYR A 361 8.26 -18.92 10.83
#